data_AF-A0A8T7BIU5-F1
#
_entry.id   AF-A0A8T7BIU5-F1
#
_cell.length_a   1.000
_cell.length_b   1.000
_cell.length_c   1.000
_cell.angle_alpha   90.00
_cell.angle_beta   90.00
_cell.angle_gamma   90.00
#
_symmetry.space_group_name_H-M   'P 1'
#
loop_
_entity.id
_entity.type
_entity.pdbx_description
1 polymer ?
#
loop_
_entity_poly.entity_id
_entity_poly.type
_entity_poly.pdbx_seq_one_letter_code
_entity_poly.pdbx_strand_id
1 'polypeptide(L)'
;MLRCTLRVLLATFLSLVFSGATVAKQRTSAEVVAESKATEWRTPQADNLMLLELDHGQVLFELAPEFAPSHIANLRKLVMDQYFDGLAIIRSQDNYVVQWGDPAQEAEQKRSLGDAAESLAPEFFRPAKGLAINFIESRDAYDDKVGFVRGFPVGTDGLLSWLTHCYGMLGAGRGMAADSGNAAQLYVVTGHSPRHLDRNVTLLGRALSGMQHLSSLPRGTGPLGFYTDPEEHVPIKSIRVGKDIPEELRNVQIMRTDSESFAEFVRARTFRTEEWFLDPAGKIGLCNISVPMREPPEEG
;
A
#
# COMPACT_ATOMS: atom_id res chain seq x y z
N MET A 1 68.15 3.02 66.66
CA MET A 1 68.72 3.17 65.30
C MET A 1 67.85 2.35 64.34
N LEU A 2 66.73 2.88 63.88
CA LEU A 2 66.57 3.58 62.59
C LEU A 2 67.14 2.80 61.40
N ARG A 3 66.27 2.14 60.62
CA ARG A 3 66.19 2.28 59.16
C ARG A 3 64.95 1.57 58.60
N CYS A 4 63.94 2.41 58.38
CA CYS A 4 62.75 2.14 57.59
C CYS A 4 63.19 1.96 56.12
N THR A 5 62.82 0.86 55.46
CA THR A 5 62.95 0.71 54.00
C THR A 5 61.57 0.49 53.40
N LEU A 6 61.06 1.56 52.82
CA LEU A 6 59.79 1.68 52.11
C LEU A 6 59.91 0.93 50.77
N ARG A 7 59.22 -0.20 50.62
CA ARG A 7 59.03 -0.85 49.31
C ARG A 7 57.93 -0.11 48.55
N VAL A 8 58.33 0.67 47.55
CA VAL A 8 57.42 1.32 46.60
C VAL A 8 56.81 0.23 45.71
N LEU A 9 55.50 0.00 45.85
CA LEU A 9 54.71 -0.77 44.88
C LEU A 9 54.53 0.09 43.63
N LEU A 10 55.15 -0.33 42.53
CA LEU A 10 54.95 0.27 41.21
C LEU A 10 53.59 -0.18 40.68
N ALA A 11 52.56 0.66 40.84
CA ALA A 11 51.24 0.42 40.25
C ALA A 11 51.33 0.66 38.73
N THR A 12 51.33 -0.42 37.95
CA THR A 12 51.11 -0.38 36.50
C THR A 12 49.69 0.13 36.23
N PHE A 13 49.57 1.42 35.90
CA PHE A 13 48.35 1.99 35.32
C PHE A 13 48.15 1.37 33.93
N LEU A 14 47.27 0.37 33.84
CA LEU A 14 46.78 -0.13 32.57
C LEU A 14 45.82 0.93 32.00
N SER A 15 46.32 1.78 31.10
CA SER A 15 45.50 2.75 30.37
C SER A 15 44.49 1.99 29.51
N LEU A 16 43.25 1.87 29.98
CA LEU A 16 42.15 1.46 29.12
C LEU A 16 41.97 2.54 28.05
N VAL A 17 42.46 2.25 26.84
CA VAL A 17 42.10 3.01 25.65
C VAL A 17 40.63 2.69 25.39
N PHE A 18 39.73 3.55 25.85
CA PHE A 18 38.37 3.58 25.34
C PHE A 18 38.45 4.01 23.87
N SER A 19 38.48 3.04 22.95
CA SER A 19 38.07 3.29 21.58
C SER A 19 36.62 3.76 21.66
N GLY A 20 36.41 5.07 21.58
CA GLY A 20 35.09 5.64 21.35
C GLY A 20 34.59 5.07 20.02
N ALA A 21 33.79 4.01 20.08
CA ALA A 21 33.02 3.58 18.94
C ALA A 21 32.12 4.77 18.59
N THR A 22 32.46 5.48 17.53
CA THR A 22 31.56 6.43 16.89
C THR A 22 30.31 5.64 16.54
N VAL A 23 29.22 5.87 17.27
CA VAL A 23 27.90 5.36 16.91
C VAL A 23 27.64 5.90 15.51
N ALA A 24 27.63 5.02 14.52
CA ALA A 24 27.34 5.42 13.15
C ALA A 24 25.99 6.13 13.15
N LYS A 25 25.95 7.35 12.58
CA LYS A 25 24.71 8.11 12.42
C LYS A 25 23.72 7.24 11.65
N GLN A 26 22.51 7.08 12.18
CA GLN A 26 21.47 6.33 11.50
C GLN A 26 21.15 6.99 10.16
N ARG A 27 21.04 6.17 9.10
CA ARG A 27 20.64 6.65 7.77
C ARG A 27 19.19 7.13 7.77
N THR A 28 18.93 8.16 6.99
CA THR A 28 17.58 8.64 6.68
C THR A 28 16.88 7.65 5.75
N SER A 29 15.54 7.71 5.71
CA SER A 29 14.78 6.86 4.79
C SER A 29 15.13 7.10 3.31
N ALA A 30 15.57 8.31 2.95
CA ALA A 30 16.00 8.64 1.59
C ALA A 30 17.36 8.02 1.25
N GLU A 31 18.33 8.10 2.16
CA GLU A 31 19.65 7.45 2.00
C GLU A 31 19.50 5.92 1.88
N VAL A 32 18.65 5.31 2.70
CA VAL A 32 18.36 3.86 2.62
C VAL A 32 17.83 3.47 1.24
N VAL A 33 16.89 4.25 0.68
CA VAL A 33 16.35 3.97 -0.66
C VAL A 33 17.42 4.16 -1.72
N ALA A 34 18.21 5.24 -1.66
CA ALA A 34 19.25 5.56 -2.63
C ALA A 34 20.38 4.52 -2.66
N GLU A 35 20.75 3.96 -1.50
CA GLU A 35 21.84 2.99 -1.35
C GLU A 35 21.39 1.52 -1.42
N SER A 36 20.08 1.28 -1.58
CA SER A 36 19.52 -0.08 -1.67
C SER A 36 20.00 -0.84 -2.91
N LYS A 37 20.19 -2.16 -2.78
CA LYS A 37 20.72 -3.00 -3.86
C LYS A 37 19.62 -3.34 -4.86
N ALA A 38 19.96 -3.48 -6.14
CA ALA A 38 18.99 -3.87 -7.18
C ALA A 38 18.22 -5.17 -6.87
N THR A 39 18.85 -6.13 -6.19
CA THR A 39 18.22 -7.40 -5.76
C THR A 39 17.15 -7.22 -4.68
N GLU A 40 17.12 -6.07 -4.02
CA GLU A 40 16.11 -5.71 -3.01
C GLU A 40 14.88 -5.05 -3.63
N TRP A 41 14.79 -5.01 -4.96
CA TRP A 41 13.63 -4.52 -5.69
C TRP A 41 13.00 -5.65 -6.49
N ARG A 42 11.68 -5.56 -6.70
CA ARG A 42 10.93 -6.47 -7.56
C ARG A 42 10.08 -5.68 -8.53
N THR A 43 9.97 -6.19 -9.75
CA THR A 43 8.95 -5.74 -10.70
C THR A 43 7.68 -6.56 -10.45
N PRO A 44 6.51 -5.94 -10.29
CA PRO A 44 5.23 -6.66 -10.29
C PRO A 44 5.08 -7.52 -11.53
N GLN A 45 4.37 -8.64 -11.41
CA GLN A 45 4.01 -9.43 -12.58
C GLN A 45 3.04 -8.63 -13.44
N ALA A 46 3.27 -8.58 -14.75
CA ALA A 46 2.42 -7.82 -15.69
C ALA A 46 0.94 -8.16 -15.52
N ASP A 47 0.59 -9.44 -15.41
CA ASP A 47 -0.80 -9.90 -15.25
C ASP A 47 -1.48 -9.38 -13.97
N ASN A 48 -0.71 -8.90 -12.99
CA ASN A 48 -1.20 -8.30 -11.77
C ASN A 48 -1.17 -6.76 -11.82
N LEU A 49 -1.00 -6.16 -12.98
CA LEU A 49 -1.11 -4.71 -13.14
C LEU A 49 -2.48 -4.34 -13.72
N MET A 50 -2.99 -3.20 -13.26
CA MET A 50 -4.17 -2.54 -13.81
C MET A 50 -3.85 -1.05 -14.02
N LEU A 51 -4.16 -0.51 -15.19
CA LEU A 51 -4.01 0.90 -15.51
C LEU A 51 -5.40 1.52 -15.63
N LEU A 52 -5.67 2.56 -14.85
CA LEU A 52 -6.82 3.44 -15.01
C LEU A 52 -6.39 4.69 -15.78
N GLU A 53 -7.06 4.97 -16.89
CA GLU A 53 -6.83 6.16 -17.70
C GLU A 53 -7.98 7.17 -17.51
N LEU A 54 -7.63 8.40 -17.15
CA LEU A 54 -8.53 9.55 -17.01
C LEU A 54 -8.08 10.67 -17.96
N ASP A 55 -8.89 11.71 -18.13
CA ASP A 55 -8.52 12.86 -18.98
C ASP A 55 -7.26 13.59 -18.50
N HIS A 56 -7.09 13.66 -17.18
CA HIS A 56 -6.07 14.41 -16.48
C HIS A 56 -4.92 13.56 -15.96
N GLY A 57 -4.85 12.27 -16.31
CA GLY A 57 -3.72 11.42 -15.96
C GLY A 57 -4.03 9.92 -15.90
N GLN A 58 -3.04 9.16 -15.47
CA GLN A 58 -3.12 7.71 -15.37
C GLN A 58 -2.78 7.25 -13.95
N VAL A 59 -3.40 6.16 -13.51
CA VAL A 59 -3.16 5.55 -12.20
C VAL A 59 -2.84 4.08 -12.40
N LEU A 60 -1.63 3.68 -12.02
CA LEU A 60 -1.19 2.29 -12.11
C LEU A 60 -1.43 1.60 -10.77
N PHE A 61 -1.99 0.40 -10.80
CA PHE A 61 -2.25 -0.43 -9.63
C PHE A 61 -1.54 -1.77 -9.73
N GLU A 62 -1.10 -2.29 -8.58
CA GLU A 62 -0.74 -3.69 -8.40
C GLU A 62 -1.90 -4.44 -7.73
N LEU A 63 -2.43 -5.45 -8.41
CA LEU A 63 -3.47 -6.35 -7.94
C LEU A 63 -2.89 -7.46 -7.05
N ALA A 64 -3.70 -7.94 -6.10
CA ALA A 64 -3.32 -8.93 -5.09
C ALA A 64 -4.13 -10.25 -5.25
N PRO A 65 -3.92 -11.05 -6.31
CA PRO A 65 -4.66 -12.30 -6.54
C PRO A 65 -4.41 -13.35 -5.46
N GLU A 66 -3.36 -13.17 -4.65
CA GLU A 66 -3.10 -14.01 -3.49
C GLU A 66 -4.10 -13.79 -2.34
N PHE A 67 -4.83 -12.66 -2.35
CA PHE A 67 -5.86 -12.31 -1.36
C PHE A 67 -7.28 -12.35 -1.94
N ALA A 68 -7.47 -11.90 -3.19
CA ALA A 68 -8.78 -11.81 -3.83
C ALA A 68 -8.81 -12.44 -5.24
N PRO A 69 -8.48 -13.73 -5.39
CA PRO A 69 -8.35 -14.37 -6.70
C PRO A 69 -9.65 -14.34 -7.53
N SER A 70 -10.81 -14.56 -6.89
CA SER A 70 -12.10 -14.63 -7.59
C SER A 70 -12.55 -13.24 -8.03
N HIS A 71 -12.40 -12.22 -7.19
CA HIS A 71 -12.74 -10.85 -7.56
C HIS A 71 -11.81 -10.31 -8.64
N ILE A 72 -10.50 -10.62 -8.59
CA ILE A 72 -9.56 -10.19 -9.62
C ILE A 72 -9.82 -10.91 -10.94
N ALA A 73 -10.21 -12.20 -10.92
CA ALA A 73 -10.66 -12.89 -12.12
C ALA A 73 -11.92 -12.23 -12.73
N ASN A 74 -12.87 -11.83 -11.89
CA ASN A 74 -14.08 -11.14 -12.35
C ASN A 74 -13.78 -9.72 -12.88
N LEU A 75 -12.92 -8.97 -12.19
CA LEU A 75 -12.43 -7.67 -12.63
C LEU A 75 -11.78 -7.77 -14.02
N ARG A 76 -10.95 -8.80 -14.26
CA ARG A 76 -10.35 -9.01 -15.58
C ARG A 76 -11.39 -9.24 -16.66
N LYS A 77 -12.48 -9.98 -16.39
CA LYS A 77 -13.58 -10.13 -17.35
C LYS A 77 -14.24 -8.78 -17.67
N LEU A 78 -14.58 -8.02 -16.64
CA LEU A 78 -15.17 -6.68 -16.81
C LEU A 78 -14.27 -5.75 -17.62
N VAL A 79 -12.96 -5.78 -17.37
CA VAL A 79 -11.99 -4.97 -18.12
C VAL A 79 -11.87 -5.45 -19.58
N MET A 80 -11.79 -6.76 -19.83
CA MET A 80 -11.73 -7.30 -21.20
C MET A 80 -13.00 -6.98 -22.02
N ASP A 81 -14.15 -6.93 -21.37
CA ASP A 81 -15.43 -6.54 -21.97
C ASP A 81 -15.63 -5.01 -22.03
N GLN A 82 -14.59 -4.23 -21.70
CA GLN A 82 -14.61 -2.76 -21.68
C GLN A 82 -15.72 -2.16 -20.80
N TYR A 83 -16.12 -2.87 -19.75
CA TYR A 83 -17.24 -2.49 -18.89
C TYR A 83 -17.08 -1.08 -18.32
N PHE A 84 -15.86 -0.67 -17.96
CA PHE A 84 -15.59 0.63 -17.34
C PHE A 84 -15.43 1.78 -18.33
N ASP A 85 -15.22 1.52 -19.62
CA ASP A 85 -14.91 2.55 -20.61
C ASP A 85 -16.12 3.48 -20.80
N GLY A 86 -15.93 4.77 -20.55
CA GLY A 86 -17.01 5.76 -20.56
C GLY A 86 -17.96 5.72 -19.35
N LEU A 87 -17.69 4.88 -18.34
CA LEU A 87 -18.27 5.06 -17.01
C LEU A 87 -17.56 6.22 -16.29
N ALA A 88 -17.80 6.39 -14.99
CA ALA A 88 -17.26 7.53 -14.27
C ALA A 88 -16.86 7.23 -12.83
N ILE A 89 -15.96 8.06 -12.31
CA ILE A 89 -15.87 8.32 -10.87
C ILE A 89 -17.09 9.15 -10.50
N ILE A 90 -17.95 8.56 -9.66
CA ILE A 90 -19.28 9.08 -9.29
C ILE A 90 -19.32 9.57 -7.84
N ARG A 91 -18.24 9.35 -7.09
CA ARG A 91 -18.17 9.65 -5.66
C ARG A 91 -16.75 10.03 -5.28
N SER A 92 -16.62 11.15 -4.59
CA SER A 92 -15.40 11.60 -3.93
C SER A 92 -15.75 12.05 -2.52
N GLN A 93 -15.42 11.21 -1.54
CA GLN A 93 -15.58 11.53 -0.13
C GLN A 93 -14.23 11.97 0.43
N ASP A 94 -14.18 13.24 0.84
CA ASP A 94 -12.98 13.85 1.41
C ASP A 94 -12.41 13.02 2.57
N ASN A 95 -11.08 12.88 2.55
CA ASN A 95 -10.29 12.15 3.52
C ASN A 95 -10.74 10.67 3.73
N TYR A 96 -11.37 10.06 2.73
CA TYR A 96 -11.90 8.70 2.81
C TYR A 96 -11.62 7.91 1.53
N VAL A 97 -12.54 7.92 0.55
CA VAL A 97 -12.39 7.18 -0.70
C VAL A 97 -12.92 7.98 -1.89
N VAL A 98 -12.36 7.70 -3.06
CA VAL A 98 -13.05 7.92 -4.34
C VAL A 98 -13.58 6.60 -4.87
N GLN A 99 -14.72 6.64 -5.54
CA GLN A 99 -15.39 5.44 -6.02
C GLN A 99 -15.96 5.67 -7.43
N TRP A 100 -15.84 4.63 -8.25
CA TRP A 100 -16.34 4.59 -9.61
C TRP A 100 -17.12 3.31 -9.91
N GLY A 101 -17.90 3.37 -10.98
CA GLY A 101 -18.80 2.33 -11.42
C GLY A 101 -19.83 2.92 -12.38
N ASP A 102 -20.92 2.21 -12.60
CA ASP A 102 -22.01 2.69 -13.44
C ASP A 102 -22.85 3.74 -12.69
N PRO A 103 -22.95 5.01 -13.16
CA PRO A 103 -23.83 6.01 -12.57
C PRO A 103 -25.31 5.57 -12.55
N ALA A 104 -25.72 4.66 -13.44
CA ALA A 104 -27.07 4.14 -13.56
C ALA A 104 -27.27 2.79 -12.86
N GLN A 105 -26.37 2.37 -11.95
CA GLN A 105 -26.41 1.03 -11.37
C GLN A 105 -27.73 0.65 -10.67
N GLU A 106 -28.42 1.62 -10.08
CA GLU A 106 -29.71 1.42 -9.42
C GLU A 106 -30.91 1.56 -10.38
N ALA A 107 -30.66 1.85 -11.66
CA ALA A 107 -31.68 2.02 -12.69
C ALA A 107 -31.84 0.77 -13.56
N GLU A 108 -32.98 0.68 -14.27
CA GLU A 108 -33.26 -0.41 -15.21
C GLU A 108 -32.25 -0.43 -16.38
N GLN A 109 -31.67 0.73 -16.73
CA GLN A 109 -30.73 0.88 -17.84
C GLN A 109 -29.26 0.65 -17.42
N LYS A 110 -29.01 0.03 -16.25
CA LYS A 110 -27.66 -0.30 -15.82
C LYS A 110 -26.90 -1.09 -16.90
N ARG A 111 -25.60 -0.81 -17.04
CA ARG A 111 -24.71 -1.48 -17.98
C ARG A 111 -24.65 -2.97 -17.66
N SER A 112 -24.81 -3.80 -18.69
CA SER A 112 -24.71 -5.24 -18.56
C SER A 112 -23.30 -5.64 -18.12
N LEU A 113 -23.21 -6.64 -17.24
CA LEU A 113 -21.94 -7.20 -16.76
C LEU A 113 -21.35 -8.24 -17.71
N GLY A 114 -22.04 -8.57 -18.82
CA GLY A 114 -21.62 -9.63 -19.73
C GLY A 114 -21.52 -10.97 -19.02
N ASP A 115 -20.38 -11.64 -19.17
CA ASP A 115 -20.08 -12.94 -18.55
C ASP A 115 -19.45 -12.83 -17.14
N ALA A 116 -19.36 -11.61 -16.60
CA ALA A 116 -18.90 -11.38 -15.24
C ALA A 116 -20.01 -11.74 -14.23
N ALA A 117 -19.58 -12.23 -13.06
CA ALA A 117 -20.48 -12.65 -12.01
C ALA A 117 -21.20 -11.46 -11.35
N GLU A 118 -22.50 -11.60 -11.09
CA GLU A 118 -23.29 -10.60 -10.34
C GLU A 118 -23.03 -10.66 -8.83
N SER A 119 -22.73 -11.85 -8.30
CA SER A 119 -22.40 -12.10 -6.89
C SER A 119 -21.14 -12.96 -6.80
N LEU A 120 -20.31 -12.69 -5.79
CA LEU A 120 -19.09 -13.43 -5.48
C LEU A 120 -19.02 -13.67 -3.98
N ALA A 121 -18.60 -14.87 -3.57
CA ALA A 121 -18.29 -15.11 -2.17
C ALA A 121 -17.23 -14.10 -1.68
N PRO A 122 -17.40 -13.50 -0.49
CA PRO A 122 -16.51 -12.45 -0.02
C PRO A 122 -15.08 -12.96 0.19
N GLU A 123 -14.10 -12.19 -0.28
CA GLU A 123 -12.66 -12.46 -0.11
C GLU A 123 -12.05 -11.44 0.87
N PHE A 124 -12.73 -11.24 2.01
CA PHE A 124 -12.35 -10.25 3.03
C PHE A 124 -11.05 -10.60 3.78
N PHE A 125 -10.71 -11.88 3.82
CA PHE A 125 -9.52 -12.44 4.45
C PHE A 125 -9.27 -13.85 3.87
N ARG A 126 -8.09 -14.40 4.14
CA ARG A 126 -7.71 -15.77 3.81
C ARG A 126 -6.96 -16.44 4.96
N PRO A 127 -6.76 -17.78 4.93
CA PRO A 127 -5.84 -18.43 5.85
C PRO A 127 -4.44 -17.81 5.78
N ALA A 128 -3.86 -17.50 6.95
CA ALA A 128 -2.51 -16.94 7.06
C ALA A 128 -1.43 -17.94 6.64
N LYS A 129 -1.73 -19.24 6.72
CA LYS A 129 -0.83 -20.31 6.29
C LYS A 129 -0.40 -20.11 4.84
N GLY A 130 0.91 -20.15 4.62
CA GLY A 130 1.53 -19.99 3.30
C GLY A 130 1.87 -18.54 2.93
N LEU A 131 1.45 -17.54 3.71
CA LEU A 131 1.88 -16.16 3.51
C LEU A 131 3.27 -15.94 4.13
N ALA A 132 4.19 -15.38 3.34
CA ALA A 132 5.45 -14.84 3.85
C ALA A 132 5.21 -13.41 4.38
N ILE A 133 4.71 -13.32 5.62
CA ILE A 133 4.44 -12.03 6.27
C ILE A 133 5.74 -11.48 6.87
N ASN A 134 6.15 -10.30 6.38
CA ASN A 134 7.25 -9.54 6.96
C ASN A 134 6.68 -8.61 8.03
N PHE A 135 6.77 -9.03 9.29
CA PHE A 135 6.26 -8.26 10.42
C PHE A 135 7.08 -7.00 10.64
N ILE A 136 6.38 -5.94 11.05
CA ILE A 136 7.00 -4.71 11.54
C ILE A 136 6.74 -4.58 13.04
N GLU A 137 7.66 -3.93 13.75
CA GLU A 137 7.44 -3.53 15.14
C GLU A 137 6.62 -2.23 15.15
N SER A 138 5.30 -2.37 15.10
CA SER A 138 4.34 -1.27 15.08
C SER A 138 3.23 -1.53 16.07
N ARG A 139 2.88 -0.51 16.88
CA ARG A 139 1.64 -0.53 17.65
C ARG A 139 0.51 -0.05 16.72
N ASP A 140 -0.23 -0.99 16.17
CA ASP A 140 -1.43 -0.68 15.38
C ASP A 140 -2.67 -0.68 16.29
N ALA A 141 -3.62 0.22 16.03
CA ALA A 141 -4.84 0.32 16.84
C ALA A 141 -5.87 -0.77 16.52
N TYR A 142 -5.75 -1.39 15.35
CA TYR A 142 -6.72 -2.36 14.84
C TYR A 142 -6.23 -3.79 15.05
N ASP A 143 -4.91 -4.02 15.07
CA ASP A 143 -4.32 -5.36 15.10
C ASP A 143 -3.02 -5.45 15.89
N ASP A 144 -2.86 -6.53 16.66
CA ASP A 144 -1.63 -6.78 17.42
C ASP A 144 -0.45 -7.16 16.52
N LYS A 145 -0.73 -7.74 15.34
CA LYS A 145 0.28 -8.18 14.37
C LYS A 145 -0.02 -7.64 12.99
N VAL A 146 0.89 -6.78 12.54
CA VAL A 146 0.84 -6.13 11.24
C VAL A 146 2.16 -6.30 10.50
N GLY A 147 2.10 -6.25 9.17
CA GLY A 147 3.29 -6.40 8.35
C GLY A 147 2.99 -6.25 6.88
N PHE A 148 3.85 -6.83 6.05
CA PHE A 148 3.73 -6.78 4.62
C PHE A 148 3.86 -8.16 3.98
N VAL A 149 2.99 -8.47 3.02
CA VAL A 149 3.17 -9.60 2.10
C VAL A 149 3.47 -9.02 0.73
N ARG A 150 4.68 -9.24 0.24
CA ARG A 150 5.13 -8.72 -1.07
C ARG A 150 4.83 -7.23 -1.25
N GLY A 151 4.93 -6.39 -0.21
CA GLY A 151 4.63 -4.96 -0.31
C GLY A 151 3.19 -4.56 -0.05
N PHE A 152 2.25 -5.51 0.05
CA PHE A 152 0.89 -5.20 0.48
C PHE A 152 0.82 -5.15 2.01
N PRO A 153 0.22 -4.11 2.61
CA PRO A 153 0.06 -4.02 4.05
C PRO A 153 -1.02 -5.00 4.52
N VAL A 154 -0.71 -5.77 5.56
CA VAL A 154 -1.58 -6.84 6.07
C VAL A 154 -1.73 -6.80 7.58
N GLY A 155 -2.91 -7.20 8.05
CA GLY A 155 -3.20 -7.59 9.42
C GLY A 155 -3.31 -9.11 9.53
N THR A 156 -3.07 -9.65 10.73
CA THR A 156 -3.27 -11.09 11.00
C THR A 156 -3.54 -11.37 12.48
N ASP A 157 -4.41 -12.35 12.74
CA ASP A 157 -4.61 -12.94 14.07
C ASP A 157 -3.81 -14.26 14.27
N GLY A 158 -2.98 -14.62 13.29
CA GLY A 158 -2.21 -15.87 13.25
C GLY A 158 -2.93 -17.05 12.59
N LEU A 159 -4.26 -17.02 12.47
CA LEU A 159 -5.05 -18.01 11.72
C LEU A 159 -5.44 -17.47 10.36
N LEU A 160 -5.91 -16.22 10.33
CA LEU A 160 -6.36 -15.49 9.15
C LEU A 160 -5.46 -14.27 8.92
N SER A 161 -5.40 -13.83 7.66
CA SER A 161 -4.76 -12.57 7.27
C SER A 161 -5.57 -11.88 6.19
N TRP A 162 -5.51 -10.55 6.19
CA TRP A 162 -6.24 -9.69 5.29
C TRP A 162 -5.39 -8.49 4.88
N LEU A 163 -5.71 -7.92 3.73
CA LEU A 163 -5.21 -6.62 3.33
C LEU A 163 -5.83 -5.53 4.20
N THR A 164 -5.05 -4.53 4.57
CA THR A 164 -5.52 -3.40 5.38
C THR A 164 -5.85 -2.20 4.53
N HIS A 165 -6.91 -1.44 4.85
CA HIS A 165 -7.35 -0.24 4.13
C HIS A 165 -6.43 0.98 4.34
N CYS A 166 -5.17 0.85 3.97
CA CYS A 166 -4.22 1.97 3.92
C CYS A 166 -4.48 2.90 2.73
N TYR A 167 -3.85 4.08 2.72
CA TYR A 167 -3.90 5.00 1.59
C TYR A 167 -3.48 4.31 0.28
N GLY A 168 -4.21 4.56 -0.80
CA GLY A 168 -3.96 3.98 -2.12
C GLY A 168 -4.45 2.54 -2.30
N MET A 169 -5.08 1.92 -1.31
CA MET A 169 -5.63 0.57 -1.46
C MET A 169 -6.90 0.59 -2.33
N LEU A 170 -6.94 -0.31 -3.33
CA LEU A 170 -8.04 -0.52 -4.26
C LEU A 170 -8.97 -1.60 -3.72
N GLY A 171 -10.27 -1.35 -3.66
CA GLY A 171 -11.27 -2.31 -3.21
C GLY A 171 -12.50 -2.39 -4.10
N ALA A 172 -13.28 -3.46 -3.93
CA ALA A 172 -14.56 -3.66 -4.59
C ALA A 172 -15.69 -3.07 -3.73
N GLY A 173 -16.44 -2.11 -4.29
CA GLY A 173 -17.65 -1.60 -3.65
C GLY A 173 -18.67 -2.73 -3.48
N ARG A 174 -19.46 -2.68 -2.40
CA ARG A 174 -20.52 -3.64 -2.12
C ARG A 174 -21.75 -2.97 -1.52
N GLY A 175 -22.90 -3.61 -1.69
CA GLY A 175 -24.11 -3.31 -0.93
C GLY A 175 -24.07 -3.94 0.46
N MET A 176 -25.25 -4.13 1.05
CA MET A 176 -25.38 -4.68 2.41
C MET A 176 -25.00 -6.16 2.50
N ALA A 177 -25.32 -6.95 1.47
CA ALA A 177 -24.97 -8.36 1.43
C ALA A 177 -23.46 -8.55 1.25
N ALA A 178 -22.88 -9.51 1.98
CA ALA A 178 -21.44 -9.74 1.97
C ALA A 178 -20.91 -10.17 0.59
N ASP A 179 -21.74 -10.85 -0.20
CA ASP A 179 -21.42 -11.37 -1.53
C ASP A 179 -21.79 -10.42 -2.68
N SER A 180 -22.27 -9.22 -2.38
CA SER A 180 -22.66 -8.22 -3.38
C SER A 180 -21.50 -7.43 -3.98
N GLY A 181 -20.28 -7.62 -3.48
CA GLY A 181 -19.08 -6.98 -4.03
C GLY A 181 -18.51 -7.82 -5.16
N ASN A 182 -18.75 -7.44 -6.42
CA ASN A 182 -18.32 -8.21 -7.59
C ASN A 182 -17.24 -7.50 -8.43
N ALA A 183 -16.66 -6.42 -7.90
CA ALA A 183 -15.69 -5.56 -8.58
C ALA A 183 -16.24 -4.72 -9.77
N ALA A 184 -17.56 -4.67 -10.00
CA ALA A 184 -18.16 -3.73 -10.96
C ALA A 184 -18.22 -2.29 -10.43
N GLN A 185 -18.23 -2.13 -9.10
CA GLN A 185 -17.89 -0.87 -8.44
C GLN A 185 -16.51 -1.01 -7.81
N LEU A 186 -15.68 0.00 -7.97
CA LEU A 186 -14.33 0.04 -7.41
C LEU A 186 -14.13 1.34 -6.63
N TYR A 187 -13.30 1.29 -5.59
CA TYR A 187 -12.90 2.47 -4.84
C TYR A 187 -11.44 2.43 -4.49
N VAL A 188 -10.87 3.61 -4.22
CA VAL A 188 -9.51 3.76 -3.71
C VAL A 188 -9.53 4.64 -2.47
N VAL A 189 -8.80 4.23 -1.44
CA VAL A 189 -8.59 5.05 -0.24
C VAL A 189 -7.73 6.28 -0.59
N THR A 190 -8.28 7.47 -0.44
CA THR A 190 -7.64 8.76 -0.81
C THR A 190 -7.31 9.65 0.37
N GLY A 191 -7.46 9.14 1.61
CA GLY A 191 -7.12 9.90 2.81
C GLY A 191 -6.82 9.01 4.01
N HIS A 192 -7.34 9.40 5.18
CA HIS A 192 -7.15 8.67 6.42
C HIS A 192 -7.64 7.24 6.29
N SER A 193 -6.78 6.30 6.66
CA SER A 193 -6.99 4.86 6.45
C SER A 193 -8.24 4.36 7.19
N PRO A 194 -9.32 3.99 6.47
CA PRO A 194 -10.57 3.56 7.08
C PRO A 194 -10.50 2.09 7.48
N ARG A 195 -9.59 1.78 8.41
CA ARG A 195 -9.26 0.43 8.85
C ARG A 195 -10.43 -0.32 9.49
N HIS A 196 -11.52 0.35 9.85
CA HIS A 196 -12.78 -0.32 10.25
C HIS A 196 -13.44 -1.11 9.10
N LEU A 197 -13.03 -0.88 7.85
CA LEU A 197 -13.45 -1.67 6.68
C LEU A 197 -12.65 -2.97 6.53
N ASP A 198 -11.54 -3.12 7.25
CA ASP A 198 -10.79 -4.37 7.23
C ASP A 198 -11.70 -5.55 7.60
N ARG A 199 -11.54 -6.67 6.89
CA ARG A 199 -12.37 -7.88 7.04
C ARG A 199 -13.86 -7.69 6.71
N ASN A 200 -14.25 -6.55 6.17
CA ASN A 200 -15.64 -6.23 5.82
C ASN A 200 -15.83 -5.91 4.34
N VAL A 201 -14.76 -5.62 3.60
CA VAL A 201 -14.80 -5.31 2.16
C VAL A 201 -13.58 -5.93 1.48
N THR A 202 -13.76 -6.48 0.28
CA THR A 202 -12.67 -7.11 -0.48
C THR A 202 -11.75 -6.04 -1.06
N LEU A 203 -10.48 -6.07 -0.66
CA LEU A 203 -9.41 -5.30 -1.32
C LEU A 203 -8.81 -6.11 -2.47
N LEU A 204 -8.59 -5.42 -3.59
CA LEU A 204 -8.10 -6.01 -4.83
C LEU A 204 -6.63 -5.69 -5.10
N GLY A 205 -6.08 -4.64 -4.50
CA GLY A 205 -4.73 -4.19 -4.80
C GLY A 205 -4.35 -2.86 -4.18
N ARG A 206 -3.34 -2.21 -4.74
CA ARG A 206 -2.87 -0.89 -4.32
C ARG A 206 -2.36 -0.07 -5.49
N ALA A 207 -2.48 1.24 -5.40
CA ALA A 207 -1.87 2.17 -6.35
C ALA A 207 -0.34 2.14 -6.22
N LEU A 208 0.33 2.18 -7.36
CA LEU A 208 1.78 2.31 -7.51
C LEU A 208 2.16 3.75 -7.90
N SER A 209 1.36 4.39 -8.73
CA SER A 209 1.59 5.76 -9.18
C SER A 209 0.26 6.44 -9.52
N GLY A 210 0.29 7.76 -9.68
CA GLY A 210 -0.88 8.52 -10.15
C GLY A 210 -1.94 8.85 -9.10
N MET A 211 -1.69 8.56 -7.82
CA MET A 211 -2.67 8.81 -6.75
C MET A 211 -3.17 10.25 -6.69
N GLN A 212 -2.36 11.23 -7.08
CA GLN A 212 -2.76 12.64 -7.16
C GLN A 212 -3.96 12.88 -8.08
N HIS A 213 -4.18 12.05 -9.11
CA HIS A 213 -5.32 12.17 -10.04
C HIS A 213 -6.64 11.72 -9.42
N LEU A 214 -6.58 10.98 -8.29
CA LEU A 214 -7.72 10.52 -7.52
C LEU A 214 -7.90 11.33 -6.23
N SER A 215 -6.82 11.59 -5.49
CA SER A 215 -6.89 12.22 -4.17
C SER A 215 -7.18 13.72 -4.20
N SER A 216 -7.09 14.36 -5.36
CA SER A 216 -7.34 15.80 -5.53
C SER A 216 -8.69 16.13 -6.17
N LEU A 217 -9.52 15.11 -6.44
CA LEU A 217 -10.83 15.33 -7.05
C LEU A 217 -11.75 16.16 -6.13
N PRO A 218 -12.56 17.08 -6.69
CA PRO A 218 -13.54 17.83 -5.93
C PRO A 218 -14.43 16.89 -5.10
N ARG A 219 -14.73 17.29 -3.86
CA ARG A 219 -15.59 16.52 -2.97
C ARG A 219 -17.03 16.54 -3.49
N GLY A 220 -17.68 15.38 -3.51
CA GLY A 220 -19.12 15.29 -3.81
C GLY A 220 -19.97 15.86 -2.69
N THR A 221 -21.07 16.51 -3.07
CA THR A 221 -21.97 17.24 -2.15
C THR A 221 -23.16 16.39 -1.68
N GLY A 222 -23.37 15.21 -2.28
CA GLY A 222 -24.43 14.27 -1.91
C GLY A 222 -24.11 13.39 -0.71
N PRO A 223 -25.06 12.53 -0.29
CA PRO A 223 -24.84 11.55 0.77
C PRO A 223 -23.59 10.73 0.51
N LEU A 224 -22.79 10.46 1.54
CA LEU A 224 -21.52 9.71 1.44
C LEU A 224 -20.52 10.27 0.40
N GLY A 225 -20.67 11.53 -0.03
CA GLY A 225 -19.78 12.15 -1.02
C GLY A 225 -20.05 11.75 -2.47
N PHE A 226 -21.24 11.21 -2.78
CA PHE A 226 -21.68 11.06 -4.17
C PHE A 226 -21.81 12.43 -4.84
N TYR A 227 -21.47 12.50 -6.12
CA TYR A 227 -21.77 13.65 -6.95
C TYR A 227 -23.28 13.75 -7.18
N THR A 228 -23.79 14.98 -7.25
CA THR A 228 -25.23 15.24 -7.41
C THR A 228 -25.55 15.77 -8.80
N ASP A 229 -24.59 16.42 -9.43
CA ASP A 229 -24.67 16.88 -10.81
C ASP A 229 -23.89 15.90 -11.71
N PRO A 230 -24.50 15.36 -12.79
CA PRO A 230 -23.77 14.56 -13.77
C PRO A 230 -22.53 15.23 -14.36
N GLU A 231 -22.43 16.56 -14.37
CA GLU A 231 -21.23 17.29 -14.82
C GLU A 231 -20.04 17.15 -13.85
N GLU A 232 -20.27 16.77 -12.59
CA GLU A 232 -19.22 16.49 -11.61
C GLU A 232 -18.59 15.11 -11.83
N HIS A 233 -19.25 14.21 -12.56
CA HIS A 233 -18.73 12.88 -12.86
C HIS A 233 -17.43 12.97 -13.66
N VAL A 234 -16.40 12.24 -13.23
CA VAL A 234 -15.12 12.20 -13.94
C VAL A 234 -15.09 10.99 -14.86
N PRO A 235 -15.11 11.16 -16.19
CA PRO A 235 -15.18 10.04 -17.11
C PRO A 235 -13.92 9.16 -17.06
N ILE A 236 -14.13 7.85 -17.14
CA ILE A 236 -13.07 6.86 -17.31
C ILE A 236 -12.83 6.70 -18.81
N LYS A 237 -11.60 7.01 -19.26
CA LYS A 237 -11.21 6.78 -20.66
C LYS A 237 -11.11 5.30 -20.96
N SER A 238 -10.32 4.60 -20.16
CA SER A 238 -10.22 3.15 -20.22
C SER A 238 -9.69 2.57 -18.92
N ILE A 239 -9.91 1.27 -18.73
CA ILE A 239 -9.12 0.45 -17.81
C ILE A 239 -8.43 -0.65 -18.61
N ARG A 240 -7.15 -0.90 -18.34
CA ARG A 240 -6.38 -1.99 -18.98
C ARG A 240 -5.73 -2.86 -17.92
N VAL A 241 -5.47 -4.12 -18.27
CA VAL A 241 -4.79 -5.08 -17.37
C VAL A 241 -3.69 -5.83 -18.13
N GLY A 242 -2.74 -6.38 -17.38
CA GLY A 242 -1.82 -7.36 -17.97
C GLY A 242 -0.94 -6.80 -19.07
N LYS A 243 -0.98 -7.45 -20.23
CA LYS A 243 -0.15 -7.11 -21.40
C LYS A 243 -0.69 -5.93 -22.21
N ASP A 244 -1.93 -5.49 -21.96
CA ASP A 244 -2.54 -4.35 -22.64
C ASP A 244 -2.05 -3.00 -22.08
N ILE A 245 -1.32 -3.04 -20.97
CA ILE A 245 -0.63 -1.90 -20.38
C ILE A 245 0.70 -1.67 -21.12
N PRO A 246 1.01 -0.42 -21.52
CA PRO A 246 2.29 -0.08 -22.14
C PRO A 246 3.50 -0.59 -21.35
N GLU A 247 4.52 -1.09 -22.05
CA GLU A 247 5.67 -1.77 -21.44
C GLU A 247 6.43 -0.90 -20.46
N GLU A 248 6.61 0.37 -20.78
CA GLU A 248 7.26 1.37 -19.95
C GLU A 248 6.59 1.51 -18.57
N LEU A 249 5.26 1.40 -18.50
CA LEU A 249 4.51 1.47 -17.24
C LEU A 249 4.60 0.16 -16.45
N ARG A 250 4.92 -0.96 -17.09
CA ARG A 250 5.01 -2.28 -16.45
C ARG A 250 6.33 -2.51 -15.72
N ASN A 251 7.35 -1.69 -15.99
CA ASN A 251 8.69 -1.88 -15.46
C ASN A 251 8.93 -1.23 -14.08
N VAL A 252 7.90 -0.62 -13.48
CA VAL A 252 7.98 -0.05 -12.12
C VAL A 252 8.52 -1.07 -11.11
N GLN A 253 9.47 -0.64 -10.30
CA GLN A 253 10.09 -1.45 -9.27
C GLN A 253 9.59 -1.05 -7.89
N ILE A 254 9.43 -2.06 -7.04
CA ILE A 254 8.95 -1.91 -5.67
C ILE A 254 9.98 -2.55 -4.76
N MET A 255 10.36 -1.86 -3.69
CA MET A 255 11.26 -2.42 -2.69
C MET A 255 10.63 -3.66 -2.08
N ARG A 256 11.39 -4.75 -2.03
CA ARG A 256 10.94 -6.00 -1.43
C ARG A 256 10.84 -5.84 0.08
N THR A 257 9.70 -6.21 0.63
CA THR A 257 9.43 -6.02 2.07
C THR A 257 10.10 -7.05 2.97
N ASP A 258 10.77 -8.04 2.38
CA ASP A 258 11.64 -9.02 3.04
C ASP A 258 13.14 -8.63 2.98
N SER A 259 13.47 -7.45 2.45
CA SER A 259 14.85 -6.97 2.31
C SER A 259 15.38 -6.28 3.57
N GLU A 260 16.71 -6.24 3.71
CA GLU A 260 17.39 -5.49 4.76
C GLU A 260 17.11 -3.99 4.63
N SER A 261 17.16 -3.45 3.40
CA SER A 261 16.86 -2.06 3.11
C SER A 261 15.44 -1.68 3.52
N PHE A 262 14.44 -2.54 3.33
CA PHE A 262 13.08 -2.24 3.78
C PHE A 262 12.96 -2.20 5.31
N ALA A 263 13.59 -3.15 6.02
CA ALA A 263 13.61 -3.13 7.48
C ALA A 263 14.27 -1.86 8.02
N GLU A 264 15.36 -1.41 7.38
CA GLU A 264 16.02 -0.16 7.75
C GLU A 264 15.21 1.08 7.36
N PHE A 265 14.51 1.05 6.23
CA PHE A 265 13.59 2.13 5.83
C PHE A 265 12.49 2.33 6.87
N VAL A 266 11.87 1.24 7.33
CA VAL A 266 10.87 1.28 8.41
C VAL A 266 11.50 1.81 9.70
N ARG A 267 12.70 1.35 10.06
CA ARG A 267 13.43 1.84 11.25
C ARG A 267 13.71 3.35 11.14
N ALA A 268 14.20 3.83 10.01
CA ALA A 268 14.50 5.24 9.77
C ALA A 268 13.25 6.13 9.85
N ARG A 269 12.11 5.62 9.39
CA ARG A 269 10.81 6.30 9.50
C ARG A 269 10.26 6.30 10.93
N THR A 270 10.58 5.27 11.71
CA THR A 270 10.15 5.10 13.12
C THR A 270 10.97 5.97 14.07
N PHE A 271 12.30 5.97 13.88
CA PHE A 271 13.27 6.66 14.70
C PHE A 271 13.90 7.79 13.89
N ARG A 272 13.19 8.92 13.76
CA ARG A 272 13.68 10.08 13.02
C ARG A 272 14.74 10.82 13.83
N THR A 273 16.01 10.56 13.55
CA THR A 273 17.16 11.11 14.28
C THR A 273 17.79 12.32 13.59
N GLU A 274 17.18 12.85 12.53
CA GLU A 274 17.64 14.09 11.90
C GLU A 274 17.57 15.26 12.89
N GLU A 275 18.48 16.23 12.79
CA GLU A 275 18.64 17.32 13.78
C GLU A 275 17.37 18.17 13.99
N TRP A 276 16.47 18.17 13.01
CA TRP A 276 15.17 18.84 13.12
C TRP A 276 14.23 18.19 14.16
N PHE A 277 14.36 16.88 14.41
CA PHE A 277 13.53 16.14 15.36
C PHE A 277 14.10 16.24 16.78
N LEU A 278 13.58 17.18 17.57
CA LEU A 278 13.99 17.36 18.97
C LEU A 278 13.44 16.27 19.91
N ASP A 279 12.26 15.71 19.60
CA ASP A 279 11.57 14.67 20.37
C ASP A 279 10.97 13.60 19.42
N PRO A 280 11.76 12.62 18.96
CA PRO A 280 11.29 11.61 18.02
C PRO A 280 10.30 10.64 18.67
N ALA A 281 9.17 10.41 17.99
CA ALA A 281 8.07 9.59 18.52
C ALA A 281 8.44 8.12 18.79
N GLY A 282 9.46 7.59 18.09
CA GLY A 282 9.89 6.19 18.20
C GLY A 282 8.80 5.17 17.83
N LYS A 283 7.81 5.60 17.03
CA LYS A 283 6.61 4.84 16.68
C LYS A 283 6.20 5.16 15.25
N ILE A 284 5.68 4.16 14.57
CA ILE A 284 5.03 4.30 13.27
C ILE A 284 3.82 3.36 13.23
N GLY A 285 2.75 3.77 12.55
CA GLY A 285 1.62 2.89 12.25
C GLY A 285 1.80 2.24 10.88
N LEU A 286 1.19 1.08 10.67
CA LEU A 286 1.30 0.31 9.41
C LEU A 286 1.03 1.18 8.18
N CYS A 287 -0.09 1.90 8.16
CA CYS A 287 -0.49 2.71 7.01
C CYS A 287 0.29 4.02 6.83
N ASN A 288 1.22 4.33 7.73
CA ASN A 288 2.16 5.45 7.56
C ASN A 288 3.46 5.02 6.86
N ILE A 289 3.56 3.75 6.47
CA ILE A 289 4.71 3.18 5.73
C ILE A 289 4.30 3.03 4.27
N SER A 290 4.71 3.99 3.44
CA SER A 290 4.64 3.85 1.99
C SER A 290 5.82 3.02 1.51
N VAL A 291 5.56 1.83 0.97
CA VAL A 291 6.62 0.98 0.41
C VAL A 291 7.31 1.73 -0.73
N PRO A 292 8.65 1.88 -0.71
CA PRO A 292 9.35 2.61 -1.75
C PRO A 292 9.14 2.01 -3.15
N MET A 293 9.01 2.91 -4.13
CA MET A 293 8.83 2.58 -5.54
C MET A 293 9.81 3.43 -6.36
N ARG A 294 10.23 2.90 -7.50
CA ARG A 294 11.10 3.62 -8.44
C ARG A 294 10.86 3.16 -9.87
N GLU A 295 11.19 4.03 -10.82
CA GLU A 295 11.44 3.61 -12.19
C GLU A 295 12.69 2.72 -12.22
N PRO A 296 12.77 1.74 -13.14
CA PRO A 296 13.99 0.96 -13.30
C PRO A 296 15.15 1.93 -13.61
N PRO A 297 16.34 1.72 -13.03
CA PRO A 297 17.50 2.54 -13.40
C PRO A 297 17.76 2.42 -14.90
N GLU A 298 18.09 3.53 -15.57
CA GLU A 298 18.50 3.50 -16.98
C GLU A 298 19.63 2.49 -17.15
N GLU A 299 19.51 1.58 -18.12
CA GLU A 299 20.60 0.67 -18.46
C GLU A 299 21.76 1.52 -19.01
N GLY A 300 22.86 1.60 -18.26
CA GLY A 300 24.11 2.22 -18.68
C GLY A 300 24.96 1.33 -19.56
#